data_AF-A0A846GD75-F1
#
_entry.id   AF-A0A846GD75-F1
#
_cell.length_a   1.000
_cell.length_b   1.000
_cell.length_c   1.000
_cell.angle_alpha   90.00
_cell.angle_beta   90.00
_cell.angle_gamma   90.00
#
_symmetry.space_group_name_H-M   'P 1'
#
loop_
_entity.id
_entity.type
_entity.pdbx_description
1 polymer ?
#
loop_
_entity_poly.entity_id
_entity_poly.type
_entity_poly.pdbx_seq_one_letter_code
_entity_poly.pdbx_strand_id
1 'polypeptide(L)' 'MYWRIQPILKLDKELKADHIYPFSKGGLTTWDNLQLLCISCNSKKSNKLKYKKSYLFLF' A
#
# COMPACT_ATOMS: atom_id res chain seq x y z
N MET A 1 32.49 -9.28 -19.94
CA MET A 1 31.39 -10.15 -20.40
C MET A 1 30.83 -10.83 -19.15
N TYR A 2 29.59 -10.46 -18.77
CA TYR A 2 28.75 -10.95 -17.66
C TYR A 2 29.43 -10.99 -16.28
N TRP A 3 29.13 -10.07 -15.37
CA TRP A 3 28.04 -10.29 -14.41
C TRP A 3 27.56 -8.95 -13.81
N ARG A 4 26.64 -8.24 -14.49
CA ARG A 4 25.77 -7.27 -13.80
C ARG A 4 24.65 -8.08 -13.13
N ILE A 5 24.86 -8.46 -11.87
CA ILE A 5 23.71 -8.77 -11.00
C ILE A 5 23.00 -7.44 -10.82
N GLN A 6 21.96 -7.20 -11.61
CA GLN A 6 20.96 -6.20 -11.27
C GLN A 6 20.50 -6.54 -9.85
N PRO A 7 20.64 -5.65 -8.85
CA PRO A 7 20.05 -5.93 -7.54
C PRO A 7 18.58 -6.22 -7.79
N ILE A 8 18.17 -7.43 -7.43
CA ILE A 8 16.81 -7.91 -7.53
C ILE A 8 15.92 -6.85 -6.87
N LEU A 9 15.17 -6.14 -7.71
CA LEU A 9 14.19 -5.11 -7.35
C LEU A 9 14.76 -3.94 -6.54
N LYS A 10 14.92 -2.81 -7.23
CA LYS A 10 15.07 -1.48 -6.64
C LYS A 10 13.84 -1.17 -5.75
N LEU A 11 13.87 -1.58 -4.47
CA LEU A 11 12.85 -1.29 -3.47
C LEU A 11 13.04 0.15 -2.93
N ASP A 12 13.18 1.13 -3.83
CA ASP A 12 13.35 2.56 -3.52
C ASP A 12 12.04 3.23 -3.05
N LYS A 13 11.12 2.42 -2.51
CA LYS A 13 9.80 2.88 -2.10
C LYS A 13 9.68 2.69 -0.61
N GLU A 14 9.98 3.74 0.14
CA GLU A 14 9.64 3.83 1.56
C GLU A 14 8.16 3.48 1.75
N LEU A 15 7.92 2.37 2.44
CA LEU A 15 6.59 1.89 2.81
C LEU A 15 6.19 2.54 4.14
N LYS A 16 4.93 2.97 4.21
CA LYS A 16 4.33 3.57 5.40
C LYS A 16 2.99 2.90 5.67
N ALA A 17 2.61 2.82 6.94
CA ALA A 17 1.26 2.45 7.32
C ALA A 17 0.30 3.59 6.93
N ASP A 18 -0.81 3.25 6.29
CA ASP A 18 -1.84 4.18 5.85
C ASP A 18 -3.23 3.61 6.16
N HIS A 19 -4.21 4.48 6.40
CA HIS A 19 -5.58 4.06 6.69
C HIS A 19 -6.36 3.70 5.41
N ILE A 20 -6.94 2.50 5.36
CA ILE A 20 -7.85 2.05 4.29
C ILE A 20 -9.06 2.99 4.21
N TYR A 21 -9.73 3.19 5.34
CA TYR A 21 -10.70 4.24 5.55
C TYR A 21 -9.98 5.49 6.12
N PRO A 22 -9.90 6.61 5.37
CA PRO A 22 -9.10 7.77 5.75
C PRO A 22 -9.43 8.29 7.14
N PHE A 23 -8.38 8.64 7.90
CA PHE A 23 -8.53 9.27 9.20
C PHE A 23 -9.41 10.54 9.16
N SER A 24 -9.27 11.36 8.11
CA SER A 24 -10.08 12.58 7.91
C SER A 24 -11.57 12.35 7.70
N LYS A 25 -12.00 11.10 7.48
CA LYS A 25 -13.42 10.71 7.38
C LYS A 25 -13.92 10.00 8.65
N GLY A 26 -13.09 9.86 9.68
CA GLY A 26 -13.41 9.12 10.92
C GLY A 26 -12.82 7.71 10.98
N GLY A 27 -11.81 7.40 10.17
CA GLY A 27 -11.14 6.09 10.20
C GLY A 27 -10.34 5.85 11.47
N LEU A 28 -10.56 4.69 12.09
CA LEU A 28 -9.86 4.29 13.31
C LEU A 28 -8.46 3.76 13.00
N THR A 29 -7.51 3.99 13.90
CA THR A 29 -6.16 3.39 13.82
C THR A 29 -6.19 1.99 14.41
N THR A 30 -6.72 1.04 13.65
CA THR A 30 -6.77 -0.39 14.00
C THR A 30 -6.06 -1.21 12.94
N TRP A 31 -5.56 -2.39 13.31
CA TRP A 31 -4.88 -3.29 12.37
C TRP A 31 -5.71 -3.59 11.12
N ASP A 32 -7.02 -3.76 11.27
CA ASP A 32 -7.95 -4.01 10.16
C ASP A 32 -8.10 -2.83 9.20
N ASN A 33 -7.87 -1.60 9.68
CA ASN A 33 -7.96 -0.38 8.90
C ASN A 33 -6.59 0.12 8.41
N LEU A 34 -5.49 -0.55 8.74
CA LEU A 34 -4.16 -0.16 8.27
C LEU A 34 -3.73 -1.01 7.05
N GLN A 35 -3.03 -0.40 6.12
CA GLN A 35 -2.39 -1.05 4.97
C GLN A 35 -0.99 -0.45 4.75
N LEU A 36 -0.09 -1.21 4.11
CA LEU A 36 1.22 -0.70 3.70
C LEU A 36 1.13 -0.05 2.33
N LEU A 37 1.51 1.22 2.23
CA LEU A 37 1.59 1.96 0.98
C LEU A 37 2.92 2.68 0.85
N CYS A 38 3.42 2.73 -0.38
CA CYS A 38 4.54 3.61 -0.71
C CYS A 38 4.11 5.09 -0.66
N ILE A 39 5.04 6.02 -0.47
CA ILE A 39 4.74 7.47 -0.45
C ILE A 39 3.95 7.92 -1.68
N SER A 40 4.39 7.56 -2.89
CA SER A 40 3.70 7.93 -4.14
C SER A 40 2.33 7.24 -4.30
N CYS A 41 2.19 6.04 -3.76
CA CYS A 41 0.94 5.28 -3.74
C CYS A 41 -0.07 5.96 -2.81
N ASN A 42 0.40 6.40 -1.63
CA ASN A 42 -0.41 7.12 -0.65
C ASN A 42 -0.84 8.49 -1.18
N SER A 43 0.08 9.25 -1.77
CA SER A 43 -0.22 10.53 -2.42
C SER A 43 -1.31 10.40 -3.50
N LYS A 44 -1.24 9.35 -4.34
CA LYS A 44 -2.27 9.04 -5.34
C LYS A 44 -3.60 8.60 -4.72
N LYS A 45 -3.59 7.92 -3.56
CA LYS A 45 -4.79 7.52 -2.83
C LYS A 45 -5.50 8.73 -2.23
N SER A 46 -4.76 9.64 -1.60
CA SER A 46 -5.33 10.80 -0.89
C SER A 46 -6.41 10.34 0.12
N ASN A 47 -7.54 11.04 0.19
CA ASN A 47 -8.70 10.71 1.04
C ASN A 47 -9.74 9.81 0.34
N LYS A 48 -9.36 9.08 -0.71
CA LYS A 48 -10.25 8.16 -1.42
C LYS A 48 -10.40 6.86 -0.62
N LEU A 49 -11.64 6.37 -0.55
CA LEU A 49 -11.93 5.05 -0.01
C LEU A 49 -11.55 4.01 -1.04
N LYS A 50 -10.67 3.08 -0.67
CA LYS A 50 -10.41 1.89 -1.47
C LYS A 50 -11.22 0.73 -0.88
N TYR A 51 -12.15 0.21 -1.66
CA TYR A 51 -12.70 -1.10 -1.37
C TYR A 51 -11.57 -2.13 -1.57
N LYS A 52 -11.32 -2.96 -0.56
CA LYS A 52 -10.49 -4.16 -0.77
C LYS A 52 -11.16 -4.94 -1.91
N LYS A 53 -10.45 -5.18 -3.01
CA LYS A 53 -10.85 -6.26 -3.91
C LYS A 53 -10.68 -7.54 -3.10
N SER A 54 -11.79 -8.07 -2.60
CA SER A 54 -11.85 -9.44 -2.14
C SER A 54 -11.44 -10.27 -3.35
N TYR A 55 -10.20 -10.76 -3.35
CA TYR A 55 -9.88 -11.92 -4.15
C TYR A 55 -10.73 -13.03 -3.52
N LEU A 56 -11.95 -13.15 -4.02
CA LEU A 56 -12.78 -14.32 -3.82
C LEU A 56 -11.86 -15.46 -4.25
N PHE A 57 -11.41 -16.25 -3.29
CA PHE A 57 -10.74 -17.51 -3.57
C PHE A 57 -11.77 -18.32 -4.36
N LEU A 58 -11.72 -18.22 -5.69
CA LEU A 58 -12.30 -19.23 -6.55
C LEU A 58 -11.44 -20.46 -6.27
N PHE A 59 -12.08 -21.41 -5.59
CA PHE A 59 -11.60 -22.75 -5.32
C PHE A 59 -10.99 -23.39 -6.57
#